data_AF-A0A1Q9AUF3-F1
#
_entry.id   AF-A0A1Q9AUF3-F1
#
_cell.length_a   1.000
_cell.length_b   1.000
_cell.length_c   1.000
_cell.angle_alpha   90.00
_cell.angle_beta   90.00
_cell.angle_gamma   90.00
#
_symmetry.space_group_name_H-M   'P 1'
#
loop_
_entity.id
_entity.type
_entity.pdbx_description
1 polymer ?
#
loop_
_entity_poly.entity_id
_entity_poly.type
_entity_poly.pdbx_seq_one_letter_code
_entity_poly.pdbx_strand_id
1 'polypeptide(L)'
;MLTQFFSGARRRSLSSLSEQEVLALAISSEEDDARIYLAYADQLRTAYPHSAKVFEDMAEVENTHKNMLIDMHRRRFGERIPLLRREHVRGFLERKPDWLQKSLTPDAIRREAELMEQQAYHFYVEAAKQTSDAGTRALLHDLALAEQGHEDIARMLDERHRPEDVRTEEGETARRQFVLTYVQPGLAGLMDGSVSTLAPIFAAAFATQDTWQTFLVGLSASVGAGISMGFTEAAHDDGKISGRGSPIKRGLACGIMTALGGLGHALPYLIPDFWTATIVAGIVVFFELWAIAFIQNRYMETPFLRAAFQVVVGGSLVLAAGILIGSG
;
A
#
# COMPACT_ATOMS: atom_id res chain seq x y z
N MET A 1 -31.03 -27.41 -15.15
CA MET A 1 -30.32 -26.43 -14.29
C MET A 1 -28.92 -26.15 -14.85
N LEU A 2 -28.80 -25.60 -16.06
CA LEU A 2 -27.50 -25.32 -16.71
C LEU A 2 -27.59 -24.08 -17.63
N THR A 3 -28.30 -23.04 -17.19
CA THR A 3 -28.47 -21.78 -17.95
C THR A 3 -28.15 -20.52 -17.14
N GLN A 4 -27.59 -20.66 -15.94
CA GLN A 4 -27.35 -19.56 -15.01
C GLN A 4 -25.87 -19.13 -14.88
N PHE A 5 -25.00 -19.57 -15.79
CA PHE A 5 -23.55 -19.26 -15.76
C PHE A 5 -23.06 -18.28 -16.85
N PHE A 6 -23.97 -17.69 -17.64
CA PHE A 6 -23.61 -16.73 -18.71
C PHE A 6 -24.46 -15.46 -18.74
N SER A 7 -25.01 -15.01 -17.61
CA SER A 7 -25.63 -13.68 -17.52
C SER A 7 -24.62 -12.62 -17.07
N GLY A 8 -23.47 -12.53 -17.76
CA GLY A 8 -22.72 -11.27 -17.76
C GLY A 8 -23.58 -10.27 -18.52
N ALA A 9 -24.14 -9.28 -17.83
CA ALA A 9 -24.87 -8.20 -18.50
C ALA A 9 -24.00 -7.68 -19.65
N ARG A 10 -24.47 -7.81 -20.90
CA ARG A 10 -23.69 -7.45 -22.08
C ARG A 10 -23.45 -5.95 -22.03
N ARG A 11 -22.27 -5.52 -21.58
CA ARG A 11 -21.89 -4.09 -21.52
C ARG A 11 -22.17 -3.44 -22.87
N ARG A 12 -22.92 -2.35 -22.86
CA ARG A 12 -23.26 -1.55 -24.04
C ARG A 12 -22.08 -0.67 -24.43
N SER A 13 -21.95 -0.31 -25.71
CA SER A 13 -20.98 0.73 -26.12
C SER A 13 -21.57 2.10 -25.82
N LEU A 14 -20.72 3.09 -25.52
CA LEU A 14 -21.15 4.49 -25.35
C LEU A 14 -21.96 4.97 -26.58
N SER A 15 -21.49 4.64 -27.79
CA SER A 15 -22.14 4.92 -29.08
C SER A 15 -23.54 4.32 -29.26
N SER A 16 -23.95 3.38 -28.42
CA SER A 16 -25.26 2.75 -28.47
C SER A 16 -26.27 3.39 -27.51
N LEU A 17 -25.85 4.38 -26.71
CA LEU A 17 -26.70 5.07 -25.75
C LEU A 17 -27.49 6.20 -26.42
N SER A 18 -28.72 6.41 -25.99
CA SER A 18 -29.45 7.64 -26.31
C SER A 18 -28.88 8.84 -25.54
N GLU A 19 -29.16 10.08 -25.97
CA GLU A 19 -28.71 11.27 -25.24
C GLU A 19 -29.25 11.32 -23.79
N GLN A 20 -30.45 10.81 -23.54
CA GLN A 20 -30.99 10.68 -22.18
C GLN A 20 -30.16 9.70 -21.35
N GLU A 21 -29.76 8.57 -21.95
CA GLU A 21 -28.91 7.57 -21.29
C GLU A 21 -27.48 8.07 -21.06
N VAL A 22 -26.94 8.90 -21.96
CA VAL A 22 -25.65 9.58 -21.77
C VAL A 22 -25.70 10.52 -20.57
N LEU A 23 -26.73 11.36 -20.45
CA LEU A 23 -26.92 12.23 -19.29
C LEU A 23 -27.14 11.41 -18.01
N ALA A 24 -27.92 10.34 -18.06
CA ALA A 24 -28.13 9.47 -16.91
C ALA A 24 -26.82 8.83 -16.42
N LEU A 25 -25.98 8.37 -17.36
CA LEU A 25 -24.66 7.83 -17.06
C LEU A 25 -23.74 8.89 -16.45
N ALA A 26 -23.73 10.11 -16.98
CA ALA A 26 -22.98 11.22 -16.43
C ALA A 26 -23.41 11.53 -14.99
N ILE A 27 -24.71 11.65 -14.73
CA ILE A 27 -25.25 11.89 -13.38
C ILE A 27 -24.80 10.79 -12.41
N SER A 28 -24.95 9.52 -12.79
CA SER A 28 -24.52 8.40 -11.95
C SER A 28 -23.00 8.37 -11.72
N SER A 29 -22.23 8.87 -12.69
CA SER A 29 -20.78 8.92 -12.64
C SER A 29 -20.31 9.94 -11.60
N GLU A 30 -20.87 11.15 -11.65
CA GLU A 30 -20.61 12.21 -10.68
C GLU A 30 -21.03 11.81 -9.25
N GLU A 31 -22.17 11.13 -9.12
CA GLU A 31 -22.62 10.60 -7.82
C GLU A 31 -21.67 9.57 -7.23
N ASP A 32 -21.14 8.68 -8.07
CA ASP A 32 -20.19 7.66 -7.66
C ASP A 32 -18.82 8.31 -7.33
N ASP A 33 -18.37 9.31 -8.09
CA ASP A 33 -17.12 10.06 -7.83
C ASP A 33 -17.18 10.82 -6.50
N ALA A 34 -18.25 11.58 -6.25
CA ALA A 34 -18.45 12.27 -4.98
C ALA A 34 -18.40 11.32 -3.78
N ARG A 35 -18.99 10.11 -3.91
CA ARG A 35 -18.94 9.08 -2.85
C ARG A 35 -17.55 8.54 -2.63
N ILE A 36 -16.79 8.32 -3.70
CA ILE A 36 -15.40 7.85 -3.62
C ILE A 36 -14.53 8.90 -2.96
N TYR A 37 -14.71 10.18 -3.29
CA TYR A 37 -14.03 11.27 -2.61
C TYR A 37 -14.32 11.35 -1.12
N LEU A 38 -15.59 11.19 -0.73
CA LEU A 38 -15.96 11.12 0.69
C LEU A 38 -15.38 9.89 1.38
N ALA A 39 -15.31 8.74 0.70
CA ALA A 39 -14.66 7.55 1.25
C ALA A 39 -13.16 7.77 1.49
N TYR A 40 -12.47 8.48 0.58
CA TYR A 40 -11.08 8.91 0.78
C TYR A 40 -10.93 9.87 1.95
N ALA A 41 -11.82 10.86 2.06
CA ALA A 41 -11.85 11.77 3.18
C ALA A 41 -12.00 11.03 4.51
N ASP A 42 -12.95 10.10 4.61
CA ASP A 42 -13.19 9.32 5.83
C ASP A 42 -12.00 8.41 6.19
N GLN A 43 -11.31 7.84 5.20
CA GLN A 43 -10.10 7.07 5.43
C GLN A 43 -8.95 7.92 5.99
N LEU A 44 -8.84 9.16 5.53
CA LEU A 44 -7.76 10.08 5.91
C LEU A 44 -8.07 10.86 7.19
N ARG A 45 -9.34 11.07 7.53
CA ARG A 45 -9.84 12.00 8.57
C ARG A 45 -9.08 11.95 9.89
N THR A 46 -8.72 10.76 10.37
CA THR A 46 -8.05 10.61 11.68
C THR A 46 -6.55 10.94 11.64
N ALA A 47 -5.84 10.55 10.58
CA ALA A 47 -4.39 10.67 10.50
C ALA A 47 -3.90 11.85 9.66
N TYR A 48 -4.73 12.30 8.71
CA TYR A 48 -4.45 13.36 7.75
C TYR A 48 -5.70 14.23 7.55
N PRO A 49 -6.16 14.94 8.61
CA PRO A 49 -7.43 15.68 8.58
C PRO A 49 -7.46 16.78 7.52
N HIS A 50 -6.31 17.37 7.18
CA HIS A 50 -6.24 18.42 6.16
C HIS A 50 -6.27 17.83 4.76
N SER A 51 -5.57 16.70 4.54
CA SER A 51 -5.74 15.92 3.30
C SER A 51 -7.18 15.45 3.11
N ALA A 52 -7.85 15.03 4.19
CA ALA A 52 -9.26 14.64 4.14
C ALA A 52 -10.15 15.80 3.68
N LYS A 53 -9.88 17.02 4.15
CA LYS A 53 -10.66 18.20 3.78
C LYS A 53 -10.58 18.54 2.29
N VAL A 54 -9.42 18.31 1.66
CA VAL A 54 -9.27 18.46 0.20
C VAL A 54 -10.27 17.56 -0.54
N PHE A 55 -10.40 16.30 -0.14
CA PHE A 55 -11.33 15.36 -0.79
C PHE A 55 -12.80 15.63 -0.46
N GLU A 56 -13.12 16.17 0.72
CA GLU A 56 -14.47 16.66 1.00
C GLU A 56 -14.87 17.79 0.04
N ASP A 57 -13.96 18.75 -0.16
CA ASP A 57 -14.21 19.89 -1.05
C ASP A 57 -14.27 19.45 -2.53
N MET A 58 -13.47 18.47 -2.95
CA MET A 58 -13.61 17.84 -4.28
C MET A 58 -14.98 17.18 -4.45
N ALA A 59 -15.49 16.47 -3.42
CA ALA A 59 -16.83 15.90 -3.47
C ALA A 59 -17.93 16.97 -3.61
N GLU A 60 -17.73 18.18 -3.08
CA GLU A 60 -18.64 19.32 -3.28
C GLU A 60 -18.61 19.83 -4.73
N VAL A 61 -17.44 19.81 -5.38
CA VAL A 61 -17.30 20.13 -6.82
C VAL A 61 -18.11 19.15 -7.67
N GLU A 62 -17.95 17.83 -7.46
CA GLU A 62 -18.71 16.82 -8.23
C GLU A 62 -20.22 16.90 -7.97
N ASN A 63 -20.62 17.25 -6.75
CA ASN A 63 -22.03 17.50 -6.48
C ASN A 63 -22.59 18.67 -7.29
N THR A 64 -21.77 19.67 -7.60
CA THR A 64 -22.14 20.79 -8.47
C THR A 64 -22.33 20.32 -9.91
N HIS A 65 -21.40 19.53 -10.44
CA HIS A 65 -21.50 18.91 -11.77
C HIS A 65 -22.76 18.05 -11.92
N LYS A 66 -22.99 17.16 -10.95
CA LYS A 66 -24.22 16.35 -10.86
C LYS A 66 -25.47 17.20 -10.93
N ASN A 67 -25.55 18.30 -10.16
CA ASN A 67 -26.74 19.15 -10.15
C ASN A 67 -26.97 19.83 -11.51
N MET A 68 -25.91 20.29 -12.18
CA MET A 68 -26.00 20.85 -13.54
C MET A 68 -26.52 19.82 -14.55
N LEU A 69 -26.05 18.57 -14.47
CA LEU A 69 -26.51 17.47 -15.32
C LEU A 69 -27.97 17.08 -15.03
N ILE A 70 -28.39 17.03 -13.76
CA ILE A 70 -29.78 16.78 -13.36
C ILE A 70 -30.70 17.86 -13.94
N ASP A 71 -30.32 19.13 -13.83
CA ASP A 71 -31.10 20.22 -14.40
C ASP A 71 -31.20 20.15 -15.92
N MET A 72 -30.11 19.75 -16.61
CA MET A 72 -30.14 19.51 -18.05
C MET A 72 -31.06 18.34 -18.42
N HIS A 73 -30.96 17.23 -17.70
CA HIS A 73 -31.84 16.07 -17.90
C HIS A 73 -33.31 16.46 -17.69
N ARG A 74 -33.61 17.17 -16.60
CA ARG A 74 -34.97 17.65 -16.28
C ARG A 74 -35.56 18.50 -17.40
N ARG A 75 -34.78 19.44 -17.94
CA ARG A 75 -35.22 20.33 -19.04
C ARG A 75 -35.53 19.58 -20.33
N ARG A 76 -34.78 18.51 -20.63
CA ARG A 76 -34.89 17.80 -21.92
C ARG A 76 -35.77 16.56 -21.90
N PHE A 77 -35.74 15.82 -20.78
CA PHE A 77 -36.31 14.48 -20.68
C PHE A 77 -37.25 14.30 -19.47
N GLY A 78 -37.40 15.35 -18.64
CA GLY A 78 -38.26 15.34 -17.45
C GLY A 78 -37.59 14.73 -16.22
N GLU A 79 -38.39 14.44 -15.19
CA GLU A 79 -37.88 14.08 -13.84
C GLU A 79 -37.32 12.66 -13.73
N ARG A 80 -37.70 11.75 -14.63
CA ARG A 80 -37.33 10.34 -14.51
C ARG A 80 -35.98 10.07 -15.17
N ILE A 81 -34.92 10.06 -14.37
CA ILE A 81 -33.57 9.67 -14.78
C ILE A 81 -33.49 8.12 -14.87
N PRO A 82 -33.14 7.55 -16.03
CA PRO A 82 -32.89 6.11 -16.16
C PRO A 82 -31.75 5.63 -15.24
N LEU A 83 -31.89 4.43 -14.68
CA LEU A 83 -30.80 3.82 -13.90
C LEU A 83 -29.76 3.22 -14.85
N LEU A 84 -28.68 3.97 -15.09
CA LEU A 84 -27.50 3.51 -15.80
C LEU A 84 -26.28 3.76 -14.93
N ARG A 85 -25.25 2.91 -15.04
CA ARG A 85 -24.01 2.97 -14.26
C ARG A 85 -22.83 2.66 -15.18
N ARG A 86 -21.64 3.09 -14.77
CA ARG A 86 -20.37 2.85 -15.50
C ARG A 86 -20.15 1.38 -15.83
N GLU A 87 -20.47 0.48 -14.90
CA GLU A 87 -20.34 -0.98 -15.06
C GLU A 87 -21.20 -1.58 -16.19
N HIS A 88 -22.26 -0.88 -16.62
CA HIS A 88 -23.12 -1.29 -17.72
C HIS A 88 -22.57 -0.88 -19.11
N VAL A 89 -21.50 -0.07 -19.15
CA VAL A 89 -20.97 0.53 -20.37
C VAL A 89 -19.49 0.16 -20.56
N ARG A 90 -19.09 -0.17 -21.78
CA ARG A 90 -17.70 -0.49 -22.13
C ARG A 90 -16.85 0.78 -22.13
N GLY A 91 -15.59 0.66 -21.74
CA GLY A 91 -14.61 1.75 -21.79
C GLY A 91 -14.33 2.43 -20.45
N PHE A 92 -15.17 2.19 -19.43
CA PHE A 92 -14.86 2.56 -18.05
C PHE A 92 -13.95 1.51 -17.41
N LEU A 93 -12.96 1.97 -16.63
CA LEU A 93 -12.19 1.06 -15.78
C LEU A 93 -13.10 0.51 -14.68
N GLU A 94 -12.97 -0.77 -14.37
CA GLU A 94 -13.63 -1.37 -13.22
C GLU A 94 -13.00 -0.82 -11.94
N ARG A 95 -13.77 0.00 -11.22
CA ARG A 95 -13.34 0.53 -9.93
C ARG A 95 -13.43 -0.56 -8.85
N LYS A 96 -12.43 -0.59 -7.98
CA LYS A 96 -12.44 -1.52 -6.84
C LYS A 96 -13.42 -1.03 -5.78
N PRO A 97 -14.22 -1.91 -5.16
CA PRO A 97 -15.08 -1.55 -4.03
C PRO A 97 -14.33 -0.84 -2.88
N ASP A 98 -15.00 0.08 -2.19
CA ASP A 98 -14.43 0.93 -1.12
C ASP A 98 -13.67 0.15 -0.04
N TRP A 99 -14.12 -1.05 0.31
CA TRP A 99 -13.47 -1.88 1.34
C TRP A 99 -12.09 -2.41 0.92
N LEU A 100 -11.80 -2.54 -0.37
CA LEU A 100 -10.47 -2.87 -0.89
C LEU A 100 -9.54 -1.66 -0.94
N GLN A 101 -10.11 -0.44 -0.91
CA GLN A 101 -9.36 0.82 -0.96
C GLN A 101 -8.87 1.32 0.42
N LYS A 102 -9.43 0.78 1.52
CA LYS A 102 -9.10 1.12 2.93
C LYS A 102 -7.62 0.99 3.34
N SER A 103 -6.76 0.49 2.47
CA SER A 103 -5.34 0.25 2.73
C SER A 103 -4.40 1.16 1.94
N LEU A 104 -4.92 2.04 1.09
CA LEU A 104 -4.15 2.96 0.27
C LEU A 104 -3.43 4.03 1.10
N THR A 105 -2.22 4.39 0.67
CA THR A 105 -1.49 5.53 1.23
C THR A 105 -2.07 6.84 0.69
N PRO A 106 -1.87 8.00 1.37
CA PRO A 106 -2.35 9.28 0.87
C PRO A 106 -1.92 9.57 -0.58
N ASP A 107 -0.68 9.26 -0.95
CA ASP A 107 -0.20 9.46 -2.33
C ASP A 107 -0.83 8.49 -3.33
N ALA A 108 -1.19 7.27 -2.91
CA ALA A 108 -1.92 6.35 -3.76
C ALA A 108 -3.36 6.82 -3.99
N ILE A 109 -3.99 7.40 -2.97
CA ILE A 109 -5.31 8.02 -3.08
C ILE A 109 -5.27 9.20 -4.06
N ARG A 110 -4.28 10.09 -3.96
CA ARG A 110 -4.11 11.22 -4.90
C ARG A 110 -3.97 10.75 -6.35
N ARG A 111 -3.12 9.74 -6.60
CA ARG A 111 -2.96 9.17 -7.95
C ARG A 111 -4.24 8.51 -8.46
N GLU A 112 -4.99 7.84 -7.59
CA GLU A 112 -6.27 7.25 -7.97
C GLU A 112 -7.26 8.36 -8.36
N ALA A 113 -7.35 9.44 -7.57
CA ALA A 113 -8.15 10.61 -7.90
C ALA A 113 -7.76 11.22 -9.26
N GLU A 114 -6.48 11.45 -9.54
CA GLU A 114 -6.01 11.94 -10.86
C GLU A 114 -6.47 11.04 -12.02
N LEU A 115 -6.42 9.72 -11.83
CA LEU A 115 -6.90 8.76 -12.83
C LEU A 115 -8.43 8.78 -12.98
N MET A 116 -9.17 9.11 -11.91
CA MET A 116 -10.62 9.31 -11.96
C MET A 116 -10.97 10.50 -12.85
N GLU A 117 -10.30 11.64 -12.64
CA GLU A 117 -10.59 12.88 -13.40
C GLU A 117 -10.20 12.74 -14.86
N GLN A 118 -9.08 12.07 -15.15
CA GLN A 118 -8.69 11.78 -16.52
C GLN A 118 -9.75 10.92 -17.24
N GLN A 119 -10.33 9.93 -16.55
CA GLN A 119 -11.41 9.13 -17.11
C GLN A 119 -12.70 9.94 -17.31
N ALA A 120 -13.05 10.81 -16.36
CA ALA A 120 -14.20 11.69 -16.46
C ALA A 120 -14.06 12.66 -17.65
N TYR A 121 -12.89 13.30 -17.80
CA TYR A 121 -12.53 14.11 -18.95
C TYR A 121 -12.75 13.37 -20.28
N HIS A 122 -12.17 12.17 -20.41
CA HIS A 122 -12.31 11.37 -21.63
C HIS A 122 -13.76 10.97 -21.90
N PHE A 123 -14.51 10.62 -20.85
CA PHE A 123 -15.93 10.34 -20.97
C PHE A 123 -16.71 11.53 -21.53
N TYR A 124 -16.51 12.73 -20.96
CA TYR A 124 -17.22 13.93 -21.39
C TYR A 124 -16.88 14.34 -22.82
N VAL A 125 -15.61 14.24 -23.21
CA VAL A 125 -15.17 14.47 -24.60
C VAL A 125 -15.85 13.52 -25.57
N GLU A 126 -15.93 12.22 -25.26
CA GLU A 126 -16.58 11.24 -26.13
C GLU A 126 -18.11 11.35 -26.12
N ALA A 127 -18.71 11.70 -24.98
CA ALA A 127 -20.15 11.94 -24.85
C ALA A 127 -20.58 13.18 -25.67
N ALA A 128 -19.79 14.25 -25.65
CA ALA A 128 -20.07 15.46 -26.42
C ALA A 128 -20.09 15.19 -27.94
N LYS A 129 -19.20 14.31 -28.44
CA LYS A 129 -19.16 13.92 -29.87
C LYS A 129 -20.43 13.22 -30.34
N GLN A 130 -21.14 12.55 -29.44
CA GLN A 130 -22.34 11.76 -29.76
C GLN A 130 -23.64 12.52 -29.52
N THR A 131 -23.56 13.71 -28.92
CA THR A 131 -24.71 14.53 -28.56
C THR A 131 -25.02 15.53 -29.66
N SER A 132 -26.24 15.54 -30.19
CA SER A 132 -26.69 16.45 -31.25
C SER A 132 -27.25 17.77 -30.72
N ASP A 133 -27.87 17.74 -29.54
CA ASP A 133 -28.41 18.92 -28.88
C ASP A 133 -27.32 19.91 -28.45
N ALA A 134 -27.46 21.17 -28.87
CA ALA A 134 -26.44 22.19 -28.67
C ALA A 134 -26.22 22.52 -27.18
N GLY A 135 -27.27 22.58 -26.37
CA GLY A 135 -27.17 22.91 -24.94
C GLY A 135 -26.50 21.80 -24.13
N THR A 136 -26.85 20.55 -24.43
CA THR A 136 -26.24 19.37 -23.81
C THR A 136 -24.79 19.23 -24.24
N ARG A 137 -24.48 19.45 -25.53
CA ARG A 137 -23.11 19.40 -26.03
C ARG A 137 -22.23 20.48 -25.39
N ALA A 138 -22.75 21.70 -25.22
CA ALA A 138 -22.05 22.77 -24.53
C ALA A 138 -21.75 22.38 -23.08
N LEU A 139 -22.76 21.91 -22.33
CA LEU A 139 -22.58 21.44 -20.95
C LEU A 139 -21.51 20.34 -20.84
N LEU A 140 -21.55 19.32 -21.70
CA LEU A 140 -20.55 18.25 -21.68
C LEU A 140 -19.14 18.74 -22.02
N HIS A 141 -19.02 19.78 -22.85
CA HIS A 141 -17.72 20.40 -23.13
C HIS A 141 -17.21 21.22 -21.93
N ASP A 142 -18.09 21.99 -21.30
CA ASP A 142 -17.78 22.76 -20.10
C ASP A 142 -17.35 21.83 -18.94
N LEU A 143 -18.04 20.70 -18.77
CA LEU A 143 -17.65 19.67 -17.81
C LEU A 143 -16.31 19.04 -18.17
N ALA A 144 -16.05 18.70 -19.44
CA ALA A 144 -14.72 18.22 -19.82
C ALA A 144 -13.61 19.24 -19.48
N LEU A 145 -13.84 20.53 -19.71
CA LEU A 145 -12.88 21.57 -19.33
C LEU A 145 -12.73 21.68 -17.81
N ALA A 146 -13.82 21.51 -17.05
CA ALA A 146 -13.77 21.45 -15.60
C ALA A 146 -12.92 20.26 -15.13
N GLU A 147 -13.18 19.04 -15.61
CA GLU A 147 -12.40 17.83 -15.29
C GLU A 147 -10.91 18.00 -15.62
N GLN A 148 -10.59 18.63 -16.75
CA GLN A 148 -9.19 18.93 -17.10
C GLN A 148 -8.54 19.89 -16.10
N GLY A 149 -9.31 20.80 -15.51
CA GLY A 149 -8.89 21.72 -14.46
C GLY A 149 -8.92 21.14 -13.05
N HIS A 150 -9.36 19.90 -12.83
CA HIS A 150 -9.43 19.32 -11.48
C HIS A 150 -8.05 19.16 -10.83
N GLU A 151 -6.98 18.98 -11.59
CA GLU A 151 -5.61 19.02 -11.04
C GLU A 151 -5.29 20.40 -10.42
N ASP A 152 -5.72 21.47 -11.08
CA ASP A 152 -5.54 22.85 -10.58
C ASP A 152 -6.41 23.12 -9.35
N ILE A 153 -7.66 22.65 -9.36
CA ILE A 153 -8.57 22.75 -8.22
C ILE A 153 -8.02 21.97 -7.03
N ALA A 154 -7.60 20.72 -7.24
CA ALA A 154 -7.01 19.89 -6.21
C ALA A 154 -5.74 20.52 -5.64
N ARG A 155 -4.88 21.10 -6.49
CA ARG A 155 -3.70 21.86 -6.05
C ARG A 155 -4.07 23.09 -5.23
N MET A 156 -5.03 23.88 -5.67
CA MET A 156 -5.50 25.07 -4.94
C MET A 156 -6.10 24.67 -3.58
N LEU A 157 -6.89 23.59 -3.54
CA LEU A 157 -7.47 23.06 -2.30
C LEU A 157 -6.38 22.49 -1.38
N ASP A 158 -5.36 21.82 -1.93
CA ASP A 158 -4.20 21.35 -1.16
C ASP A 158 -3.41 22.54 -0.61
N GLU A 159 -3.15 23.61 -1.37
CA GLU A 159 -2.50 24.83 -0.86
C GLU A 159 -3.33 25.52 0.23
N ARG A 160 -4.67 25.52 0.09
CA ARG A 160 -5.59 26.12 1.07
C ARG A 160 -5.63 25.33 2.38
N HIS A 161 -5.73 24.00 2.30
CA HIS A 161 -5.96 23.15 3.47
C HIS A 161 -4.67 22.59 4.06
N ARG A 162 -3.64 22.42 3.24
CA ARG A 162 -2.29 21.95 3.62
C ARG A 162 -1.24 23.01 3.24
N PRO A 163 -1.16 24.13 3.99
CA PRO A 163 0.02 25.00 3.94
C PRO A 163 1.29 24.24 4.36
N GLU A 164 2.47 24.79 4.08
CA GLU A 164 3.77 24.10 4.23
C GLU A 164 4.02 23.50 5.64
N ASP A 165 3.57 24.17 6.69
CA ASP A 165 3.64 23.67 8.07
C ASP A 165 2.81 22.40 8.27
N VAL A 166 1.56 22.41 7.78
CA VAL A 166 0.66 21.25 7.82
C VAL A 166 1.18 20.11 6.94
N ARG A 167 1.74 20.43 5.76
CA ARG A 167 2.37 19.41 4.89
C ARG A 167 3.50 18.70 5.60
N THR A 168 4.32 19.46 6.31
CA THR A 168 5.44 18.93 7.09
C THR A 168 4.92 18.05 8.24
N GLU A 169 3.93 18.51 8.99
CA GLU A 169 3.32 17.76 10.11
C GLU A 169 2.68 16.43 9.65
N GLU A 170 1.85 16.45 8.60
CA GLU A 170 1.24 15.24 8.04
C GLU A 170 2.31 14.31 7.45
N GLY A 171 3.38 14.86 6.86
CA GLY A 171 4.53 14.10 6.38
C GLY A 171 5.32 13.40 7.48
N GLU A 172 5.57 14.09 8.60
CA GLU A 172 6.19 13.51 9.79
C GLU A 172 5.32 12.42 10.42
N THR A 173 4.01 12.64 10.46
CA THR A 173 3.03 11.65 10.91
C THR A 173 3.08 10.38 10.05
N ALA A 174 3.09 10.53 8.72
CA ALA A 174 3.24 9.41 7.79
C ALA A 174 4.55 8.65 8.00
N ARG A 175 5.67 9.38 8.12
CA ARG A 175 7.00 8.81 8.37
C ARG A 175 7.04 8.05 9.69
N ARG A 176 6.48 8.61 10.76
CA ARG A 176 6.42 7.98 12.08
C ARG A 176 5.61 6.70 12.04
N GLN A 177 4.43 6.71 11.41
CA GLN A 177 3.63 5.50 11.25
C GLN A 177 4.34 4.41 10.44
N PHE A 178 5.01 4.78 9.35
CA PHE A 178 5.80 3.85 8.55
C PHE A 178 6.88 3.18 9.41
N VAL A 179 7.63 3.98 10.18
CA VAL A 179 8.66 3.48 11.08
C VAL A 179 8.05 2.52 12.10
N LEU A 180 7.03 2.95 12.86
CA LEU A 180 6.42 2.15 13.93
C LEU A 180 5.74 0.86 13.45
N THR A 181 5.17 0.86 12.24
CA THR A 181 4.40 -0.27 11.71
C THR A 181 5.28 -1.29 10.97
N TYR A 182 6.31 -0.82 10.27
CA TYR A 182 7.10 -1.68 9.38
C TYR A 182 8.56 -1.75 9.78
N VAL A 183 9.21 -0.59 9.95
CA VAL A 183 10.66 -0.54 10.15
C VAL A 183 11.05 -1.07 11.53
N GLN A 184 10.37 -0.64 12.61
CA GLN A 184 10.72 -1.11 13.95
C GLN A 184 10.46 -2.61 14.13
N PRO A 185 9.26 -3.14 13.79
CA PRO A 185 9.01 -4.57 13.90
C PRO A 185 9.92 -5.38 12.98
N GLY A 186 10.13 -4.93 11.74
CA GLY A 186 11.03 -5.59 10.80
C GLY A 186 12.48 -5.60 11.25
N LEU A 187 12.96 -4.51 11.86
CA LEU A 187 14.33 -4.43 12.39
C LEU A 187 14.51 -5.31 13.62
N ALA A 188 13.53 -5.34 14.52
CA ALA A 188 13.53 -6.26 15.66
C ALA A 188 13.55 -7.71 15.18
N GLY A 189 12.72 -8.04 14.18
CA GLY A 189 12.71 -9.35 13.55
C GLY A 189 14.04 -9.71 12.90
N LEU A 190 14.61 -8.80 12.09
CA LEU A 190 15.91 -9.00 11.44
C LEU A 190 17.03 -9.23 12.46
N MET A 191 17.06 -8.46 13.54
CA MET A 191 18.03 -8.65 14.63
C MET A 191 17.86 -10.02 15.30
N ASP A 192 16.63 -10.40 15.62
CA ASP A 192 16.33 -11.69 16.23
C ASP A 192 16.75 -12.83 15.31
N GLY A 193 16.31 -12.82 14.05
CA GLY A 193 16.64 -13.84 13.06
C GLY A 193 18.14 -13.94 12.80
N SER A 194 18.81 -12.81 12.54
CA SER A 194 20.23 -12.79 12.18
C SER A 194 21.14 -13.13 13.35
N VAL A 195 20.74 -12.91 14.60
CA VAL A 195 21.59 -13.20 15.76
C VAL A 195 21.24 -14.55 16.39
N SER A 196 19.96 -14.83 16.63
CA SER A 196 19.54 -16.03 17.38
C SER A 196 19.77 -17.34 16.62
N THR A 197 19.81 -17.30 15.28
CA THR A 197 19.99 -18.50 14.45
C THR A 197 21.46 -18.81 14.13
N LEU A 198 22.40 -17.87 14.38
CA LEU A 198 23.84 -18.10 14.18
C LEU A 198 24.35 -19.26 15.03
N ALA A 199 24.05 -19.26 16.33
CA ALA A 199 24.53 -20.29 17.24
C ALA A 199 24.14 -21.71 16.81
N PRO A 200 22.85 -22.04 16.59
CA PRO A 200 22.45 -23.38 16.20
C PRO A 200 22.96 -23.78 14.81
N ILE A 201 23.02 -22.85 13.85
CA ILE A 201 23.52 -23.14 12.49
C ILE A 201 25.01 -23.46 12.52
N PHE A 202 25.83 -22.62 13.16
CA PHE A 202 27.27 -22.86 13.23
C PHE A 202 27.60 -24.05 14.15
N ALA A 203 26.84 -24.30 15.20
CA ALA A 203 26.99 -25.52 16.00
C ALA A 203 26.76 -26.77 15.14
N ALA A 204 25.66 -26.81 14.36
CA ALA A 204 25.40 -27.91 13.45
C ALA A 204 26.47 -28.04 12.35
N ALA A 205 26.91 -26.91 11.80
CA ALA A 205 27.96 -26.86 10.78
C ALA A 205 29.26 -27.50 11.27
N PHE A 206 29.76 -27.07 12.43
CA PHE A 206 31.03 -27.58 12.96
C PHE A 206 30.93 -28.99 13.55
N ALA A 207 29.77 -29.37 14.07
CA ALA A 207 29.53 -30.73 14.59
C ALA A 207 29.40 -31.77 13.48
N THR A 208 28.71 -31.43 12.38
CA THR A 208 28.40 -32.40 11.31
C THR A 208 29.36 -32.31 10.13
N GLN A 209 29.91 -31.13 9.87
CA GLN A 209 30.63 -30.79 8.64
C GLN A 209 29.84 -31.08 7.36
N ASP A 210 28.51 -31.24 7.47
CA ASP A 210 27.58 -31.53 6.37
C ASP A 210 26.78 -30.26 6.05
N THR A 211 27.00 -29.73 4.84
CA THR A 211 26.39 -28.48 4.42
C THR A 211 24.87 -28.61 4.24
N TRP A 212 24.37 -29.77 3.80
CA TRP A 212 22.94 -29.99 3.65
C TRP A 212 22.22 -30.09 4.99
N GLN A 213 22.80 -30.81 5.97
CA GLN A 213 22.24 -30.85 7.32
C GLN A 213 22.24 -29.46 7.96
N THR A 214 23.32 -28.70 7.77
CA THR A 214 23.42 -27.31 8.25
C THR A 214 22.35 -26.42 7.63
N PHE A 215 22.13 -26.53 6.31
CA PHE A 215 21.08 -25.81 5.61
C PHE A 215 19.69 -26.17 6.15
N LEU A 216 19.40 -27.46 6.38
CA LEU A 216 18.10 -27.90 6.92
C LEU A 216 17.85 -27.37 8.34
N VAL A 217 18.89 -27.39 9.19
CA VAL A 217 18.81 -26.79 10.53
C VAL A 217 18.54 -25.29 10.44
N GLY A 218 19.27 -24.58 9.57
CA GLY A 218 19.09 -23.14 9.38
C GLY A 218 17.74 -22.76 8.80
N LEU A 219 17.25 -23.49 7.80
CA LEU A 219 15.91 -23.30 7.23
C LEU A 219 14.83 -23.52 8.29
N SER A 220 14.94 -24.61 9.05
CA SER A 220 13.99 -24.95 10.13
C SER A 220 13.98 -23.86 11.22
N ALA A 221 15.15 -23.45 11.69
CA ALA A 221 15.30 -22.41 12.70
C ALA A 221 14.73 -21.06 12.22
N SER A 222 15.03 -20.67 10.97
CA SER A 222 14.59 -19.39 10.39
C SER A 222 13.08 -19.33 10.21
N VAL A 223 12.47 -20.39 9.67
CA VAL A 223 11.02 -20.45 9.48
C VAL A 223 10.30 -20.51 10.83
N GLY A 224 10.79 -21.34 11.76
CA GLY A 224 10.22 -21.45 13.11
C GLY A 224 10.29 -20.13 13.88
N ALA A 225 11.45 -19.47 13.88
CA ALA A 225 11.63 -18.16 14.50
C ALA A 225 10.74 -17.09 13.86
N GLY A 226 10.66 -17.07 12.52
CA GLY A 226 9.81 -16.11 11.81
C GLY A 226 8.32 -16.25 12.11
N ILE A 227 7.82 -17.48 12.17
CA ILE A 227 6.43 -17.75 12.59
C ILE A 227 6.23 -17.27 14.03
N SER A 228 7.10 -17.69 14.95
CA SER A 228 7.01 -17.35 16.37
C SER A 228 7.01 -15.83 16.60
N MET A 229 8.03 -15.14 16.11
CA MET A 229 8.19 -13.69 16.25
C MET A 229 7.05 -12.90 15.60
N GLY A 230 6.58 -13.35 14.43
CA GLY A 230 5.46 -12.70 13.74
C GLY A 230 4.17 -12.77 14.55
N PHE A 231 3.86 -13.93 15.16
CA PHE A 231 2.73 -14.08 16.06
C PHE A 231 2.90 -13.26 17.34
N THR A 232 4.09 -13.27 17.95
CA THR A 232 4.38 -12.49 19.16
C THR A 232 4.15 -11.00 18.93
N GLU A 233 4.65 -10.44 17.83
CA GLU A 233 4.47 -9.01 17.51
C GLU A 233 3.01 -8.66 17.16
N ALA A 234 2.30 -9.55 16.44
CA ALA A 234 0.89 -9.34 16.13
C ALA A 234 -0.01 -9.42 17.38
N ALA A 235 0.33 -10.26 18.35
CA ALA A 235 -0.41 -10.42 19.60
C ALA A 235 -0.04 -9.39 20.67
N HIS A 236 1.10 -8.72 20.53
CA HIS A 236 1.63 -7.81 21.55
C HIS A 236 0.71 -6.60 21.81
N ASP A 237 0.08 -6.07 20.76
CA ASP A 237 -0.74 -4.85 20.84
C ASP A 237 -1.68 -4.71 19.64
N ASP A 238 -2.89 -4.19 19.84
CA ASP A 238 -3.85 -3.96 18.76
C ASP A 238 -3.61 -2.66 17.97
N GLY A 239 -2.66 -1.83 18.44
CA GLY A 239 -2.23 -0.60 17.78
C GLY A 239 -3.16 0.60 17.98
N LYS A 240 -4.32 0.43 18.65
CA LYS A 240 -5.30 1.51 18.82
C LYS A 240 -4.83 2.58 19.79
N ILE A 241 -4.16 2.18 20.87
CA ILE A 241 -3.65 3.11 21.90
C ILE A 241 -2.21 3.53 21.58
N SER A 242 -1.37 2.60 21.10
CA SER A 242 0.04 2.89 20.84
C SER A 242 0.31 3.67 19.55
N GLY A 243 -0.67 3.71 18.64
CA GLY A 243 -0.51 4.33 17.32
C GLY A 243 0.45 3.59 16.39
N ARG A 244 0.86 2.35 16.73
CA ARG A 244 1.82 1.55 15.94
C ARG A 244 1.21 0.90 14.68
N GLY A 245 -0.03 1.24 14.33
CA GLY A 245 -0.71 0.71 13.15
C GLY A 245 -1.18 -0.74 13.30
N SER A 246 -1.54 -1.36 12.17
CA SER A 246 -2.20 -2.68 12.14
C SER A 246 -1.32 -3.80 12.72
N PRO A 247 -1.84 -4.61 13.67
CA PRO A 247 -1.08 -5.71 14.28
C PRO A 247 -0.63 -6.76 13.26
N ILE A 248 -1.48 -7.05 12.27
CA ILE A 248 -1.18 -8.01 11.20
C ILE A 248 0.00 -7.52 10.35
N LYS A 249 0.01 -6.22 10.00
CA LYS A 249 1.12 -5.63 9.23
C LYS A 249 2.43 -5.70 10.01
N ARG A 250 2.41 -5.40 11.31
CA ARG A 250 3.60 -5.49 12.17
C ARG A 250 4.09 -6.92 12.33
N GLY A 251 3.19 -7.87 12.59
CA GLY A 251 3.51 -9.28 12.71
C GLY A 251 4.12 -9.85 11.43
N LEU A 252 3.56 -9.53 10.27
CA LEU A 252 4.13 -9.91 8.98
C LEU A 252 5.51 -9.28 8.76
N ALA A 253 5.66 -7.98 9.03
CA ALA A 253 6.95 -7.30 8.90
C ALA A 253 8.02 -7.92 9.81
N CYS A 254 7.69 -8.18 11.07
CA CYS A 254 8.57 -8.83 12.04
C CYS A 254 8.94 -10.25 11.59
N GLY A 255 7.94 -11.11 11.38
CA GLY A 255 8.15 -12.53 11.08
C GLY A 255 8.88 -12.79 9.77
N ILE A 256 8.57 -12.03 8.71
CA ILE A 256 9.28 -12.14 7.42
C ILE A 256 10.73 -11.74 7.60
N MET A 257 11.00 -10.63 8.29
CA MET A 257 12.37 -10.15 8.49
C MET A 257 13.18 -11.07 9.41
N THR A 258 12.57 -11.71 10.41
CA THR A 258 13.20 -12.78 11.21
C THR A 258 13.59 -13.96 10.34
N ALA A 259 12.67 -14.45 9.50
CA ALA A 259 12.99 -15.56 8.60
C ALA A 259 14.09 -15.19 7.61
N LEU A 260 14.06 -13.99 7.04
CA LEU A 260 15.11 -13.51 6.13
C LEU A 260 16.48 -13.39 6.81
N GLY A 261 16.50 -12.89 8.05
CA GLY A 261 17.74 -12.77 8.82
C GLY A 261 18.40 -14.12 9.11
N GLY A 262 17.62 -15.17 9.41
CA GLY A 262 18.19 -16.50 9.57
C GLY A 262 18.55 -17.19 8.25
N LEU A 263 17.78 -16.94 7.19
CA LEU A 263 18.03 -17.55 5.89
C LEU A 263 19.30 -17.03 5.23
N GLY A 264 19.67 -15.77 5.42
CA GLY A 264 20.81 -15.20 4.70
C GLY A 264 22.12 -15.92 5.01
N HIS A 265 22.36 -16.37 6.24
CA HIS A 265 23.53 -17.19 6.59
C HIS A 265 23.30 -18.71 6.56
N ALA A 266 22.07 -19.17 6.32
CA ALA A 266 21.77 -20.58 6.02
C ALA A 266 21.96 -20.93 4.53
N LEU A 267 21.54 -20.03 3.62
CA LEU A 267 21.60 -20.25 2.17
C LEU A 267 23.00 -20.59 1.61
N PRO A 268 24.12 -20.03 2.12
CA PRO A 268 25.46 -20.40 1.67
C PRO A 268 25.78 -21.89 1.84
N TYR A 269 25.12 -22.59 2.75
CA TYR A 269 25.29 -24.04 2.94
C TYR A 269 24.59 -24.90 1.88
N LEU A 270 23.98 -24.29 0.85
CA LEU A 270 23.67 -25.00 -0.40
C LEU A 270 24.94 -25.32 -1.22
N ILE A 271 26.07 -24.66 -0.92
CA ILE A 271 27.36 -24.96 -1.53
C ILE A 271 27.86 -26.31 -0.97
N PRO A 272 28.24 -27.28 -1.82
CA PRO A 272 28.68 -28.61 -1.35
C PRO A 272 29.99 -28.60 -0.56
N ASP A 273 30.87 -27.62 -0.80
CA ASP A 273 32.15 -27.48 -0.10
C ASP A 273 31.97 -26.73 1.22
N PHE A 274 32.31 -27.39 2.34
CA PHE A 274 32.11 -26.87 3.69
C PHE A 274 32.84 -25.55 3.93
N TRP A 275 34.14 -25.47 3.62
CA TRP A 275 34.92 -24.26 3.89
C TRP A 275 34.47 -23.08 3.04
N THR A 276 34.13 -23.33 1.77
CA THR A 276 33.54 -22.33 0.89
C THR A 276 32.19 -21.84 1.44
N ALA A 277 31.30 -22.76 1.83
CA ALA A 277 30.01 -22.42 2.44
C ALA A 277 30.17 -21.58 3.70
N THR A 278 31.07 -21.96 4.61
CA THR A 278 31.33 -21.26 5.87
C THR A 278 31.95 -19.88 5.66
N ILE A 279 32.89 -19.73 4.73
CA ILE A 279 33.48 -18.42 4.39
C ILE A 279 32.41 -17.49 3.80
N VAL A 280 31.60 -17.99 2.86
CA VAL A 280 30.51 -17.21 2.25
C VAL A 280 29.47 -16.84 3.31
N ALA A 281 29.10 -17.76 4.21
CA ALA A 281 28.22 -17.46 5.34
C ALA A 281 28.78 -16.35 6.23
N GLY A 282 30.07 -16.40 6.58
CA GLY A 282 30.73 -15.34 7.35
C GLY A 282 30.69 -13.97 6.66
N ILE A 283 30.87 -13.94 5.33
CA ILE A 283 30.75 -12.71 4.53
C ILE A 283 29.31 -12.19 4.54
N VAL A 284 28.31 -13.08 4.37
CA VAL A 284 26.90 -12.68 4.41
C VAL A 284 26.55 -12.10 5.78
N VAL A 285 26.94 -12.77 6.87
CA VAL A 285 26.74 -12.26 8.24
C VAL A 285 27.34 -10.88 8.41
N PHE A 286 28.56 -10.64 7.91
CA PHE A 286 29.18 -9.31 7.96
C PHE A 286 28.27 -8.25 7.30
N PHE A 287 27.76 -8.50 6.10
CA PHE A 287 26.86 -7.57 5.42
C PHE A 287 25.49 -7.44 6.10
N GLU A 288 24.94 -8.52 6.66
CA GLU A 288 23.70 -8.50 7.45
C GLU A 288 23.83 -7.58 8.67
N LEU A 289 24.91 -7.75 9.45
CA LEU A 289 25.17 -6.93 10.63
C LEU A 289 25.37 -5.45 10.27
N TRP A 290 26.05 -5.15 9.16
CA TRP A 290 26.17 -3.78 8.64
C TRP A 290 24.83 -3.20 8.19
N ALA A 291 24.00 -3.99 7.52
CA ALA A 291 22.67 -3.57 7.10
C ALA A 291 21.78 -3.25 8.32
N ILE A 292 21.81 -4.08 9.36
CA ILE A 292 21.10 -3.83 10.62
C ILE A 292 21.57 -2.50 11.25
N ALA A 293 22.88 -2.30 11.37
CA ALA A 293 23.44 -1.08 11.95
C ALA A 293 23.07 0.17 11.13
N PHE A 294 23.07 0.06 9.80
CA PHE A 294 22.65 1.13 8.90
C PHE A 294 21.17 1.46 9.05
N ILE A 295 20.27 0.45 9.07
CA ILE A 295 18.83 0.66 9.24
C ILE A 295 18.54 1.31 10.60
N GLN A 296 19.18 0.83 11.67
CA GLN A 296 19.12 1.43 13.00
C GLN A 296 19.51 2.92 12.95
N ASN A 297 20.65 3.25 12.35
CA ASN A 297 21.10 4.65 12.28
C ASN A 297 20.15 5.53 11.45
N ARG A 298 19.67 5.02 10.30
CA ARG A 298 18.86 5.80 9.35
C ARG A 298 17.42 6.04 9.80
N TYR A 299 16.82 5.12 10.54
CA TYR A 299 15.40 5.13 10.88
C TYR A 299 15.10 5.21 12.38
N MET A 300 16.02 4.78 13.25
CA MET A 300 15.86 4.82 14.71
C MET A 300 16.70 5.94 15.36
N GLU A 301 17.42 6.73 14.56
CA GLU A 301 18.27 7.83 15.01
C GLU A 301 19.35 7.41 16.03
N THR A 302 19.68 6.11 16.08
CA THR A 302 20.73 5.60 16.95
C THR A 302 22.10 5.96 16.38
N PRO A 303 23.07 6.42 17.20
CA PRO A 303 24.42 6.69 16.73
C PRO A 303 25.05 5.43 16.11
N PHE A 304 25.52 5.53 14.86
CA PHE A 304 26.02 4.39 14.08
C PHE A 304 27.05 3.54 14.84
N LEU A 305 27.98 4.18 15.56
CA LEU A 305 29.01 3.48 16.33
C LEU A 305 28.42 2.60 17.45
N ARG A 306 27.34 3.04 18.10
CA ARG A 306 26.65 2.24 19.13
C ARG A 306 25.91 1.07 18.50
N ALA A 307 25.20 1.31 17.39
CA ALA A 307 24.48 0.29 16.64
C ALA A 307 25.44 -0.80 16.13
N ALA A 308 26.53 -0.39 15.47
CA ALA A 308 27.55 -1.29 14.97
C ALA A 308 28.23 -2.10 16.10
N PHE A 309 28.59 -1.46 17.22
CA PHE A 309 29.20 -2.15 18.35
C PHE A 309 28.28 -3.20 18.96
N GLN A 310 27.00 -2.86 19.21
CA GLN A 310 26.02 -3.79 19.77
C GLN A 310 25.83 -5.03 18.86
N VAL A 311 25.69 -4.79 17.56
CA VAL A 311 25.41 -5.84 16.58
C VAL A 311 26.65 -6.73 16.36
N VAL A 312 27.85 -6.15 16.24
CA VAL A 312 29.10 -6.90 16.03
C VAL A 312 29.50 -7.70 17.26
N VAL A 313 29.45 -7.10 18.46
CA VAL A 313 29.80 -7.80 19.71
C VAL A 313 28.78 -8.90 20.01
N GLY A 314 27.48 -8.60 19.90
CA GLY A 314 26.42 -9.58 20.07
C GLY A 314 26.54 -10.75 19.10
N GLY A 315 26.69 -10.47 17.80
CA GLY A 315 26.86 -11.50 16.77
C GLY A 315 28.12 -12.34 16.98
N SER A 316 29.25 -11.72 17.33
CA SER A 316 30.52 -12.43 17.58
C SER A 316 30.43 -13.38 18.77
N LEU A 317 29.77 -12.97 19.86
CA LEU A 317 29.58 -13.81 21.05
C LEU A 317 28.71 -15.03 20.74
N VAL A 318 27.61 -14.85 20.00
CA VAL A 318 26.70 -15.94 19.64
C VAL A 318 27.35 -16.90 18.66
N LEU A 319 28.10 -16.38 17.68
CA LEU A 319 28.90 -17.19 16.77
C LEU A 319 29.94 -18.02 17.53
N ALA A 320 30.71 -17.41 18.43
CA ALA A 320 31.71 -18.11 19.23
C ALA A 320 31.07 -19.21 20.08
N ALA A 321 29.92 -18.95 20.69
CA ALA A 321 29.18 -19.96 21.44
C ALA A 321 28.75 -21.14 20.54
N GLY A 322 28.22 -20.87 19.35
CA GLY A 322 27.84 -21.92 18.38
C GLY A 322 29.02 -22.80 17.98
N ILE A 323 30.15 -22.18 17.61
CA ILE A 323 31.38 -22.91 17.24
C ILE A 323 31.86 -23.77 18.41
N LEU A 324 31.97 -23.21 19.61
CA LEU A 324 32.44 -23.93 20.80
C LEU A 324 31.54 -25.13 21.13
N ILE A 325 30.22 -24.95 21.08
CA ILE A 325 29.25 -26.03 21.32
C ILE A 325 29.34 -27.11 20.24
N GLY A 326 29.51 -26.73 18.97
CA GLY A 326 29.59 -27.68 17.86
C GLY A 326 30.95 -28.40 17.74
N SER A 327 32.02 -27.80 18.26
CA SER A 327 33.38 -28.36 18.23
C SER A 327 33.73 -29.23 19.44
N GLY A 328 32.86 -29.23 20.46
CA GLY A 328 33.01 -29.98 21.70
C GLY A 328 32.44 -31.39 21.65
#